data_AF-A0A833QYV6-F1
#
_entry.id   AF-A0A833QYV6-F1
#
_cell.length_a   1.000
_cell.length_b   1.000
_cell.length_c   1.000
_cell.angle_alpha   90.00
_cell.angle_beta   90.00
_cell.angle_gamma   90.00
#
_symmetry.space_group_name_H-M   'P 1'
#
loop_
_entity.id
_entity.type
_entity.pdbx_description
1 polymer ?
#
loop_
_entity_poly.entity_id
_entity_poly.type
_entity_poly.pdbx_seq_one_letter_code
_entity_poly.pdbx_strand_id
1 'polypeptide(L)'
;MMHVEDENKSRSVATVFSPRHKTWNIKLTRDRSSDTFFKGNWPEFSKYHKLEVGFKLVFRYEGNMVFRVKVFGLNGCLKDYNQDAEIILRRSGFNASREMLQCN
;
A
#
# COMPACT_ATOMS: atom_id res chain seq x y z
N MET A 1 -9.56 7.76 -43.25
CA MET A 1 -10.75 8.13 -42.45
C MET A 1 -11.34 6.81 -41.97
N MET A 2 -11.14 6.40 -40.72
CA MET A 2 -11.70 6.99 -39.50
C MET A 2 -10.63 7.26 -38.44
N HIS A 3 -10.85 8.30 -37.64
CA HIS A 3 -10.01 8.70 -36.52
C HIS A 3 -9.85 7.52 -35.55
N VAL A 4 -8.60 7.14 -35.27
CA VAL A 4 -8.25 6.42 -34.05
C VAL A 4 -7.64 7.46 -33.12
N GLU A 5 -8.51 8.22 -32.48
CA GLU A 5 -8.16 8.81 -31.20
C GLU A 5 -8.77 7.89 -30.17
N ASP A 6 -7.93 6.98 -29.70
CA ASP A 6 -8.21 6.07 -28.60
C ASP A 6 -8.38 6.93 -27.32
N GLU A 7 -9.54 7.58 -27.19
CA GLU A 7 -9.98 8.36 -26.04
C GLU A 7 -10.30 7.47 -24.83
N ASN A 8 -9.59 6.36 -24.65
CA ASN A 8 -9.64 5.62 -23.40
C ASN A 8 -8.35 4.89 -23.08
N LYS A 9 -7.22 5.62 -23.07
CA LYS A 9 -6.13 5.29 -22.13
C LYS A 9 -6.60 5.58 -20.70
N SER A 10 -7.61 4.83 -20.24
CA SER A 10 -8.23 4.94 -18.93
C SER A 10 -7.12 4.97 -17.89
N ARG A 11 -6.85 6.14 -17.34
CA ARG A 11 -6.05 6.27 -16.13
C ARG A 11 -6.88 5.64 -15.02
N SER A 12 -6.80 4.33 -14.91
CA SER A 12 -7.52 3.57 -13.90
C SER A 12 -6.92 3.94 -12.55
N VAL A 13 -7.70 4.60 -11.70
CA VAL A 13 -7.30 4.91 -10.32
C VAL A 13 -7.81 3.79 -9.43
N ALA A 14 -6.90 3.20 -8.66
CA ALA A 14 -7.23 2.21 -7.65
C ALA A 14 -7.32 2.88 -6.28
N THR A 15 -8.35 2.50 -5.52
CA THR A 15 -8.50 2.89 -4.12
C THR A 15 -7.86 1.81 -3.25
N VAL A 16 -6.80 2.15 -2.53
CA VAL A 16 -6.06 1.22 -1.67
C VAL A 16 -6.26 1.57 -0.20
N PHE A 17 -6.90 0.65 0.54
CA PHE A 17 -7.03 0.72 1.99
C PHE A 17 -5.77 0.20 2.67
N SER A 18 -5.09 1.12 3.35
CA SER A 18 -3.88 0.84 4.12
C SER A 18 -4.19 0.10 5.43
N PRO A 19 -3.27 -0.76 5.91
CA PRO A 19 -3.32 -1.30 7.27
C PRO A 19 -3.18 -0.21 8.36
N ARG A 20 -2.72 0.99 8.01
CA ARG A 20 -2.67 2.19 8.86
C ARG A 20 -3.97 3.01 8.83
N HIS A 21 -5.07 2.43 8.35
CA HIS A 21 -6.40 3.06 8.24
C HIS A 21 -6.48 4.31 7.34
N LYS A 22 -5.48 4.54 6.49
CA LYS A 22 -5.48 5.61 5.47
C LYS A 22 -5.90 5.07 4.11
N THR A 23 -6.69 5.85 3.37
CA THR A 23 -7.05 5.52 1.98
C THR A 23 -6.10 6.21 1.00
N TRP A 24 -5.69 5.48 -0.04
CA TRP A 24 -4.77 5.96 -1.07
C TRP A 24 -5.36 5.81 -2.46
N ASN A 25 -5.34 6.89 -3.24
CA ASN A 25 -5.66 6.85 -4.66
C ASN A 25 -4.36 6.60 -5.44
N ILE A 26 -4.19 5.38 -5.93
CA ILE A 26 -3.01 4.97 -6.69
C ILE A 26 -3.37 4.91 -8.17
N LYS A 27 -2.57 5.58 -8.99
CA LYS A 27 -2.78 5.56 -10.43
C LYS A 27 -2.22 4.26 -11.00
N LEU A 28 -3.00 3.57 -11.80
CA LEU A 28 -2.55 2.44 -12.60
C LEU A 28 -2.24 2.91 -14.00
N THR A 29 -1.10 2.49 -14.53
CA THR A 29 -0.76 2.69 -15.94
C THR A 29 -0.37 1.37 -16.56
N ARG A 30 -0.96 1.08 -17.72
CA ARG A 30 -0.46 0.02 -18.59
C ARG A 30 0.59 0.56 -19.54
N ASP A 31 1.64 -0.21 -19.75
CA ASP A 31 2.62 0.08 -20.79
C ASP A 31 2.32 -0.70 -22.07
N ARG A 32 3.29 -0.75 -23.00
CA ARG A 32 3.14 -1.43 -24.29
C ARG A 32 3.23 -2.96 -24.17
N SER A 33 3.83 -3.51 -23.11
CA SER A 33 3.87 -4.96 -22.86
C SER A 33 2.62 -5.48 -22.14
N SER A 34 1.62 -4.61 -21.91
CA SER A 34 0.41 -4.89 -21.13
C SER A 34 0.64 -5.06 -19.63
N ASP A 35 1.84 -4.71 -19.15
CA ASP A 35 2.15 -4.74 -17.73
C ASP A 35 1.50 -3.55 -17.03
N THR A 36 0.99 -3.78 -15.81
CA THR A 36 0.31 -2.74 -15.03
C THR A 36 1.22 -2.25 -13.91
N PHE A 37 1.48 -0.95 -13.90
CA PHE A 37 2.35 -0.30 -12.93
C PHE A 37 1.58 0.65 -12.01
N PHE A 38 1.93 0.62 -10.72
CA PHE A 38 1.50 1.64 -9.76
C PHE A 38 2.32 2.93 -9.96
N LYS A 39 1.62 4.05 -10.13
CA LYS A 39 2.15 5.41 -10.29
C LYS A 39 1.33 6.40 -9.48
N GLY A 40 1.61 7.70 -9.63
CA GLY A 40 0.94 8.75 -8.86
C GLY A 40 1.42 8.68 -7.42
N ASN A 41 0.50 8.52 -6.47
CA ASN A 41 0.80 8.52 -5.02
C ASN A 41 1.53 7.26 -4.50
N TRP A 42 2.05 6.42 -5.39
CA TRP A 42 2.77 5.20 -5.03
C TRP A 42 4.07 5.47 -4.24
N PRO A 43 4.91 6.46 -4.60
CA PRO A 43 6.09 6.81 -3.81
C PRO A 43 5.74 7.28 -2.39
N GLU A 44 4.68 8.08 -2.25
CA GLU A 44 4.19 8.58 -0.95
C GLU A 44 3.62 7.45 -0.11
N PHE A 45 2.86 6.54 -0.74
CA PHE A 45 2.39 5.30 -0.10
C PHE A 45 3.59 4.48 0.41
N SER A 46 4.63 4.31 -0.41
CA SER A 46 5.81 3.53 -0.06
C SER A 46 6.58 4.13 1.12
N LYS A 47 6.78 5.47 1.11
CA LYS A 47 7.42 6.20 2.21
C LYS A 47 6.60 6.11 3.50
N TYR A 48 5.29 6.31 3.42
CA TYR A 48 4.39 6.27 4.58
C TYR A 48 4.36 4.90 5.27
N HIS A 49 4.47 3.82 4.50
CA HIS A 49 4.51 2.45 5.00
C HIS A 49 5.91 1.96 5.36
N LYS A 50 6.94 2.79 5.14
CA LYS A 50 8.36 2.42 5.26
C LYS A 50 8.62 1.10 4.55
N LEU A 51 8.26 1.05 3.26
CA LEU A 51 8.51 -0.12 2.42
C LEU A 51 9.98 -0.15 2.04
N GLU A 52 10.56 -1.35 2.06
CA GLU A 52 11.94 -1.61 1.65
C GLU A 52 11.96 -2.68 0.56
N VAL A 53 13.07 -2.75 -0.16
CA VAL A 53 13.28 -3.81 -1.16
C VAL A 53 13.20 -5.16 -0.48
N GLY A 54 12.47 -6.11 -1.09
CA GLY A 54 12.26 -7.46 -0.55
C GLY A 54 11.00 -7.62 0.30
N PHE A 55 10.34 -6.52 0.67
CA PHE A 55 9.02 -6.61 1.32
C PHE A 55 7.98 -7.16 0.37
N LYS A 56 7.02 -7.90 0.91
CA LYS A 56 5.92 -8.50 0.14
C LYS A 56 4.62 -7.76 0.42
N LEU A 57 3.91 -7.37 -0.64
CA LEU A 57 2.62 -6.70 -0.55
C LEU A 57 1.56 -7.62 -1.13
N VAL A 58 0.52 -7.90 -0.33
CA VAL A 58 -0.63 -8.71 -0.76
C VAL A 58 -1.84 -7.79 -0.89
N PHE A 59 -2.37 -7.69 -2.10
CA PHE A 59 -3.56 -6.92 -2.42
C PHE A 59 -4.77 -7.83 -2.50
N ARG A 60 -5.73 -7.65 -1.59
CA ARG A 60 -7.06 -8.26 -1.70
C ARG A 60 -7.93 -7.35 -2.55
N TYR A 61 -8.49 -7.88 -3.63
CA TYR A 61 -9.43 -7.16 -4.47
C TYR A 61 -10.84 -7.24 -3.89
N GLU A 62 -11.48 -6.08 -3.71
CA GLU A 62 -12.83 -5.97 -3.14
C GLU A 62 -13.87 -5.54 -4.20
N GLY A 63 -13.50 -5.53 -5.50
CA GLY A 63 -14.34 -5.02 -6.58
C GLY A 63 -14.07 -3.55 -6.92
N ASN A 64 -14.54 -3.07 -8.07
CA ASN A 64 -14.52 -1.65 -8.47
C ASN A 64 -13.16 -0.93 -8.29
N MET A 65 -12.06 -1.60 -8.63
CA MET A 65 -10.68 -1.08 -8.42
C MET A 65 -10.36 -0.73 -6.96
N VAL A 66 -11.06 -1.33 -6.01
CA VAL A 66 -10.82 -1.21 -4.58
C VAL A 66 -9.96 -2.38 -4.11
N PHE A 67 -8.91 -2.06 -3.37
CA PHE A 67 -7.99 -3.04 -2.80
C PHE A 67 -7.76 -2.78 -1.32
N ARG A 68 -7.59 -3.85 -0.56
CA ARG A 68 -7.03 -3.81 0.79
C ARG A 68 -5.63 -4.41 0.75
N VAL A 69 -4.65 -3.71 1.29
CA VAL A 69 -3.25 -4.17 1.26
C VAL A 69 -2.81 -4.70 2.62
N LYS A 70 -2.04 -5.79 2.61
CA LYS A 70 -1.25 -6.26 3.74
C LYS A 70 0.23 -6.20 3.36
N VAL A 71 1.08 -5.78 4.30
CA VAL A 71 2.52 -5.62 4.08
C VAL A 71 3.25 -6.62 4.95
N PHE A 72 4.18 -7.36 4.37
CA PHE A 72 5.02 -8.33 5.06
C PHE A 72 6.49 -7.92 4.94
N GLY A 73 7.20 -7.92 6.07
CA GLY A 73 8.62 -7.58 6.14
C GLY A 73 9.52 -8.66 5.52
N LEU A 74 10.84 -8.44 5.60
CA LEU A 74 11.84 -9.37 5.05
C LEU A 74 11.77 -10.77 5.68
N ASN A 75 11.40 -10.86 6.95
CA ASN A 75 11.17 -12.12 7.66
C ASN A 75 9.88 -12.85 7.22
N GLY A 76 9.11 -12.28 6.29
CA GLY A 76 7.83 -12.83 5.84
C GLY A 76 6.67 -12.55 6.80
N CYS A 77 6.91 -11.82 7.88
CA CYS A 77 5.88 -11.51 8.88
C CYS A 77 5.09 -10.27 8.55
N LEU A 78 3.82 -10.28 8.96
CA LEU A 78 2.93 -9.14 8.80
C LEU A 78 3.52 -7.95 9.54
N LYS A 79 3.71 -6.85 8.82
CA LYS A 79 4.20 -5.61 9.39
C LYS A 79 3.14 -5.02 10.31
N ASP A 80 3.46 -4.94 11.59
CA ASP A 80 2.61 -4.27 12.56
C ASP A 80 2.78 -2.74 12.43
N TYR A 81 1.66 -2.05 12.26
CA TYR A 81 1.59 -0.61 12.20
C TYR A 81 1.02 0.01 13.49
N ASN A 82 0.64 -0.83 14.46
CA ASN A 82 0.25 -0.40 15.80
C ASN A 82 1.45 0.20 16.56
N GLN A 83 2.69 -0.02 16.10
CA GLN A 83 3.87 0.65 16.65
C GLN A 83 3.80 2.18 16.59
N ASP A 84 3.12 2.73 15.58
CA ASP A 84 2.95 4.18 15.48
C ASP A 84 2.02 4.72 16.59
N ALA A 85 1.09 3.88 17.08
CA ALA A 85 0.30 4.18 18.27
C ALA A 85 1.12 4.01 19.55
N GLU A 86 2.06 3.07 19.63
CA GLU A 86 3.00 2.99 20.78
C GLU A 86 3.85 4.26 20.93
N ILE A 87 4.24 4.92 19.85
CA ILE A 87 4.95 6.20 19.93
C ILE A 87 4.06 7.28 20.55
N ILE A 88 2.76 7.28 20.21
CA ILE A 88 1.77 8.19 20.81
C ILE A 88 1.55 7.82 22.28
N LEU A 89 1.38 6.54 22.59
CA LEU A 89 1.20 6.02 23.95
C LEU A 89 2.42 6.31 24.84
N ARG A 90 3.64 6.12 24.34
CA ARG A 90 4.88 6.49 25.03
C ARG A 90 5.00 7.98 25.29
N ARG A 91 4.60 8.82 24.33
CA ARG A 91 4.50 10.29 24.53
C ARG A 91 3.44 10.65 25.57
N SER A 92 2.42 9.82 25.73
CA SER A 92 1.39 9.91 26.78
C SER A 92 1.77 9.20 28.09
N GLY A 93 2.99 8.64 28.21
CA GLY A 93 3.46 7.96 29.43
C GLY A 93 3.04 6.49 29.59
N PHE A 94 2.40 5.89 28.59
CA PHE A 94 1.99 4.49 28.59
C PHE A 94 3.01 3.62 27.84
N ASN A 95 3.63 2.67 28.55
CA ASN A 95 4.60 1.73 27.97
C ASN A 95 3.91 0.41 27.61
N ALA A 96 3.67 0.20 26.32
CA ALA A 96 3.37 -1.13 25.81
C ALA A 96 4.68 -1.95 25.72
N SER A 97 4.61 -3.24 26.11
CA SER A 97 5.76 -4.14 26.18
C SER A 97 6.24 -4.54 24.78
N ARG A 98 7.56 -4.53 24.61
CA ARG A 98 8.29 -4.78 23.35
C ARG A 98 8.15 -6.21 22.79
N GLU A 99 7.45 -7.10 23.50
CA GLU A 99 7.41 -8.54 23.22
C GLU A 99 6.36 -8.96 22.17
N MET A 100 5.50 -8.06 21.68
CA MET A 100 4.44 -8.42 20.71
C MET A 100 4.84 -8.37 19.22
N LEU A 101 6.12 -8.16 18.89
CA LEU A 101 6.51 -7.63 17.57
C LEU A 101 7.43 -8.51 16.75
N GLN A 102 7.78 -9.68 17.27
CA GLN A 102 8.49 -10.67 16.49
C GLN A 102 7.54 -11.85 16.29
N CYS A 103 7.31 -12.23 15.03
CA CYS A 103 7.00 -13.63 14.79
C CYS A 103 8.11 -14.46 15.42
N ASN A 104 7.70 -15.47 16.18
CA ASN A 104 8.56 -16.53 16.70
C ASN A 104 9.60 -17.01 15.70
#